data_AF-A0A382M0J8-F1
#
_entry.id   AF-A0A382M0J8-F1
#
_cell.length_a   1.000
_cell.length_b   1.000
_cell.length_c   1.000
_cell.angle_alpha   90.00
_cell.angle_beta   90.00
_cell.angle_gamma   90.00
#
_symmetry.space_group_name_H-M   'P 1'
#
loop_
_entity.id
_entity.type
_entity.pdbx_description
1 polymer ?
#
loop_
_entity_poly.entity_id
_entity_poly.type
_entity_poly.pdbx_seq_one_letter_code
_entity_poly.pdbx_strand_id
1 'polypeptide(L)'
;MGEVIATNDLSRTGRIRVFISTLSQEKNDKSGYFDAIWTSPFAGSTNPRKIGKEFKEPDQTISSYGMWMVPPDLGNQVLVAFGDGNTKFPFIISCLYPDMFANMVPGIPAGKNYQDLTKLLPTVEKNKKTADITHNDTFRPVSHTLSESIVKQGLVTDGVRGATSSSSRRESPSEVFGFLTPGTRKSDVTG
;
A
#
# COMPACT_ATOMS: atom_id res chain seq x y z
N MET A 1 0.75 -16.08 -7.24
CA MET A 1 0.66 -14.60 -7.23
C MET A 1 -0.70 -14.20 -7.75
N GLY A 2 -1.36 -13.21 -7.15
CA GLY A 2 -2.67 -12.72 -7.57
C GLY A 2 -2.65 -11.23 -7.89
N GLU A 3 -3.50 -10.80 -8.82
CA GLU A 3 -3.78 -9.40 -9.14
C GLU A 3 -5.06 -8.97 -8.40
N VAL A 4 -5.05 -7.80 -7.74
CA VAL A 4 -6.21 -7.28 -7.02
C VAL A 4 -7.24 -6.73 -8.00
N ILE A 5 -8.46 -7.28 -7.99
CA ILE A 5 -9.54 -6.90 -8.91
C ILE A 5 -10.62 -6.07 -8.21
N ALA A 6 -10.92 -6.37 -6.95
CA ALA A 6 -11.87 -5.58 -6.17
C ALA A 6 -11.50 -5.60 -4.69
N THR A 7 -11.59 -4.43 -4.04
CA THR A 7 -11.37 -4.26 -2.60
C THR A 7 -12.62 -3.87 -1.84
N ASN A 8 -13.77 -3.77 -2.53
CA ASN A 8 -15.03 -3.41 -1.89
C ASN A 8 -15.66 -4.66 -1.25
N ASP A 9 -15.73 -4.64 0.08
CA ASP A 9 -16.27 -5.74 0.89
C ASP A 9 -17.47 -5.27 1.71
N LEU A 10 -18.66 -5.73 1.32
CA LEU A 10 -19.91 -5.45 2.03
C LEU A 10 -19.90 -5.98 3.46
N SER A 11 -19.18 -7.08 3.72
CA SER A 11 -19.10 -7.69 5.04
C SER A 11 -18.14 -6.98 5.99
N ARG A 12 -17.29 -6.08 5.46
CA ARG A 12 -16.23 -5.38 6.20
C ARG A 12 -15.30 -6.32 6.97
N THR A 13 -15.09 -7.53 6.45
CA THR A 13 -14.21 -8.55 7.04
C THR A 13 -12.82 -8.56 6.40
N GLY A 14 -12.60 -7.72 5.38
CA GLY A 14 -11.33 -7.65 4.66
C GLY A 14 -11.24 -8.64 3.51
N ARG A 15 -12.37 -9.03 2.90
CA ARG A 15 -12.36 -9.87 1.70
C ARG A 15 -11.97 -9.05 0.47
N ILE A 16 -10.96 -9.54 -0.25
CA ILE A 16 -10.42 -8.90 -1.44
C ILE A 16 -10.50 -9.90 -2.58
N ARG A 17 -11.10 -9.48 -3.69
CA ARG A 17 -11.15 -10.31 -4.89
C ARG A 17 -9.83 -10.21 -5.62
N VAL A 18 -9.19 -11.36 -5.81
CA VAL A 18 -7.92 -11.51 -6.52
C VAL A 18 -8.08 -12.44 -7.71
N PHE A 19 -7.36 -12.15 -8.77
CA PHE A 19 -7.26 -13.00 -9.96
C PHE A 19 -5.89 -13.70 -9.98
N ILE A 20 -5.88 -15.02 -10.06
CA ILE A 20 -4.65 -15.83 -10.06
C ILE A 20 -4.46 -16.43 -11.45
N SER A 21 -3.57 -15.80 -12.24
CA SER A 21 -3.31 -16.18 -13.64
C SER A 21 -2.72 -17.58 -13.82
N THR A 22 -2.10 -18.15 -12.79
CA THR A 22 -1.54 -19.51 -12.85
C THR A 22 -2.61 -20.59 -12.73
N LEU A 23 -3.78 -20.27 -12.17
CA LEU A 23 -4.89 -21.22 -11.98
C LEU A 23 -5.94 -21.13 -13.09
N SER A 24 -5.99 -20.00 -13.81
CA SER A 24 -6.87 -19.82 -14.96
C SER A 24 -6.15 -18.98 -16.02
N GLN A 25 -6.02 -19.55 -17.21
CA GLN A 25 -5.26 -18.95 -18.32
C GLN A 25 -5.96 -17.72 -18.92
N GLU A 26 -7.28 -17.58 -18.77
CA GLU A 26 -8.05 -16.47 -19.33
C GLU A 26 -8.76 -15.63 -18.26
N LYS A 27 -8.64 -14.31 -18.35
CA LYS A 27 -9.39 -13.35 -17.49
C LYS A 27 -10.91 -13.43 -17.68
N ASN A 28 -11.39 -14.01 -18.78
CA ASN A 28 -12.82 -14.16 -19.04
C ASN A 28 -13.46 -15.32 -18.28
N ASP A 29 -12.66 -16.26 -17.79
CA ASP A 29 -13.18 -17.41 -17.10
C ASP A 29 -13.30 -17.15 -15.59
N LYS A 30 -14.47 -17.43 -15.02
CA LYS A 30 -14.76 -17.18 -13.59
C LYS A 30 -13.92 -18.06 -12.66
N SER A 31 -13.28 -19.09 -13.21
CA SER A 31 -12.42 -20.05 -12.52
C SER A 31 -11.17 -19.44 -11.86
N GLY A 32 -10.69 -18.28 -12.35
CA GLY A 32 -9.48 -17.62 -11.84
C GLY A 32 -9.69 -16.63 -10.69
N TYR A 33 -10.94 -16.38 -10.31
CA TYR A 33 -11.30 -15.38 -9.32
C TYR A 33 -11.49 -15.99 -7.94
N PHE A 34 -10.75 -15.47 -6.97
CA PHE A 34 -10.81 -15.92 -5.58
C PHE A 34 -11.09 -14.75 -4.67
N ASP A 35 -11.99 -14.94 -3.71
CA ASP A 35 -12.22 -13.98 -2.64
C ASP A 35 -11.25 -14.33 -1.49
N ALA A 36 -10.11 -13.66 -1.48
CA ALA A 36 -9.04 -13.89 -0.53
C ALA A 36 -9.23 -13.04 0.74
N ILE A 37 -8.80 -13.57 1.87
CA ILE A 37 -8.87 -12.89 3.17
C ILE A 37 -7.62 -12.04 3.34
N TRP A 38 -7.81 -10.75 3.61
CA TRP A 38 -6.75 -9.84 4.03
C TRP A 38 -6.21 -10.26 5.39
N THR A 39 -4.90 -10.48 5.48
CA THR A 39 -4.25 -10.83 6.74
C THR A 39 -3.40 -9.68 7.24
N SER A 40 -3.36 -9.54 8.57
CA SER A 40 -2.45 -8.62 9.23
C SER A 40 -1.23 -9.39 9.72
N PRO A 41 0.00 -8.85 9.59
CA PRO A 41 1.21 -9.49 10.09
C PRO A 41 1.22 -9.60 11.63
N PHE A 42 0.56 -8.67 12.33
CA PHE A 42 0.43 -8.65 13.78
C PHE A 42 -1.02 -8.36 14.14
N ALA A 43 -1.80 -9.41 14.38
CA ALA A 43 -3.17 -9.28 14.87
C ALA A 43 -3.52 -10.41 15.83
N GLY A 44 -4.45 -10.12 16.73
CA GLY A 44 -4.96 -11.08 17.69
C GLY A 44 -6.26 -10.61 18.33
N SER A 45 -6.81 -11.48 19.14
CA SER A 45 -7.93 -11.17 20.01
C SER A 45 -7.74 -11.85 21.36
N THR A 46 -8.43 -11.37 22.38
CA THR A 46 -8.59 -12.14 23.61
C THR A 46 -9.22 -13.51 23.31
N ASN A 47 -9.01 -14.47 24.21
CA ASN A 47 -9.38 -15.86 23.98
C ASN A 47 -10.89 -16.00 23.69
N PRO A 48 -11.29 -16.40 22.47
CA PRO A 48 -12.71 -16.49 22.10
C PRO A 48 -13.47 -17.59 22.84
N ARG A 49 -12.78 -18.48 23.56
CA ARG A 49 -13.40 -19.54 24.37
C ARG A 49 -13.72 -19.09 25.80
N LYS A 50 -13.21 -17.94 26.22
CA LYS A 50 -13.29 -17.45 27.61
C LYS A 50 -14.23 -16.25 27.71
N ILE A 51 -15.38 -16.35 27.07
CA ILE A 51 -16.44 -15.33 27.02
C ILE A 51 -17.39 -15.59 28.20
N GLY A 52 -17.77 -14.53 28.91
CA GLY A 52 -18.72 -14.62 30.02
C GLY A 52 -20.17 -14.65 29.55
N LYS A 53 -21.10 -14.64 30.51
CA LYS A 53 -22.55 -14.64 30.21
C LYS A 53 -23.10 -13.23 30.04
N GLU A 54 -22.42 -12.22 30.59
CA GLU A 54 -22.83 -10.83 30.56
C GLU A 54 -22.34 -10.15 29.28
N PHE A 55 -23.23 -9.99 28.31
CA PHE A 55 -22.94 -9.43 26.99
C PHE A 55 -22.65 -7.93 26.99
N LYS A 56 -22.96 -7.22 28.08
CA LYS A 56 -22.71 -5.78 28.24
C LYS A 56 -21.38 -5.49 28.92
N GLU A 57 -20.75 -6.49 29.52
CA GLU A 57 -19.52 -6.30 30.29
C GLU A 57 -18.29 -6.43 29.37
N PRO A 58 -17.44 -5.39 29.25
CA PRO A 58 -16.24 -5.43 28.42
C PRO A 58 -15.27 -6.55 28.80
N ASP A 59 -15.16 -6.86 30.10
CA ASP A 59 -14.27 -7.92 30.60
C ASP A 59 -14.75 -9.33 30.24
N GLN A 60 -16.02 -9.48 29.84
CA GLN A 60 -16.63 -10.74 29.45
C GLN A 60 -16.74 -10.90 27.93
N THR A 61 -16.24 -9.96 27.13
CA THR A 61 -16.30 -10.00 25.66
C THR A 61 -14.92 -10.13 25.00
N ILE A 62 -14.91 -10.32 23.67
CA ILE A 62 -13.70 -10.39 22.88
C ILE A 62 -13.19 -8.98 22.60
N SER A 63 -11.89 -8.75 22.83
CA SER A 63 -11.19 -7.52 22.46
C SER A 63 -10.15 -7.81 21.39
N SER A 64 -10.19 -7.09 20.27
CA SER A 64 -9.25 -7.22 19.14
C SER A 64 -8.08 -6.24 19.28
N TYR A 65 -6.87 -6.65 18.90
CA TYR A 65 -5.68 -5.81 18.89
C TYR A 65 -4.77 -6.16 17.71
N GLY A 66 -3.97 -5.21 17.23
CA GLY A 66 -3.01 -5.44 16.15
C GLY A 66 -2.88 -4.28 15.17
N MET A 67 -2.21 -4.57 14.07
CA MET A 67 -2.05 -3.69 12.91
C MET A 67 -3.20 -3.92 11.94
N TRP A 68 -3.70 -2.85 11.31
CA TRP A 68 -4.64 -2.95 10.20
C TRP A 68 -4.26 -1.95 9.13
N MET A 69 -3.58 -2.43 8.08
CA MET A 69 -3.18 -1.60 6.96
C MET A 69 -4.25 -1.57 5.87
N VAL A 70 -4.27 -0.47 5.11
CA VAL A 70 -5.15 -0.32 3.95
C VAL A 70 -4.74 -1.35 2.88
N PRO A 71 -5.69 -2.11 2.32
CA PRO A 71 -5.37 -3.07 1.27
C PRO A 71 -4.88 -2.35 0.00
N PRO A 72 -4.04 -3.01 -0.80
CA PRO A 72 -3.48 -2.41 -2.02
C PRO A 72 -4.58 -2.03 -3.03
N ASP A 73 -4.30 -1.03 -3.84
CA ASP A 73 -5.21 -0.60 -4.91
C ASP A 73 -5.34 -1.65 -6.02
N LEU A 74 -6.36 -1.49 -6.86
CA LEU A 74 -6.67 -2.38 -7.97
C LEU A 74 -5.48 -2.50 -8.94
N GLY A 75 -5.24 -3.70 -9.45
CA GLY A 75 -4.13 -4.00 -10.37
C GLY A 75 -2.79 -4.28 -9.69
N ASN A 76 -2.66 -4.05 -8.37
CA ASN A 76 -1.44 -4.42 -7.65
C ASN A 76 -1.33 -5.94 -7.48
N GLN A 77 -0.09 -6.41 -7.36
CA GLN A 77 0.21 -7.83 -7.17
C GLN A 77 0.35 -8.18 -5.70
N VAL A 78 -0.24 -9.31 -5.33
CA VAL A 78 -0.23 -9.86 -3.98
C VAL A 78 0.22 -11.32 -3.98
N LEU A 79 0.87 -11.72 -2.90
CA LEU A 79 1.13 -13.12 -2.63
C LEU A 79 -0.05 -13.72 -1.88
N VAL A 80 -0.59 -14.78 -2.47
CA VAL A 80 -1.72 -15.53 -1.93
C VAL A 80 -1.24 -16.92 -1.53
N ALA A 81 -1.54 -17.31 -0.30
CA ALA A 81 -1.30 -18.65 0.24
C ALA A 81 -2.63 -19.36 0.48
N PHE A 82 -2.64 -20.68 0.28
CA PHE A 82 -3.80 -21.53 0.53
C PHE A 82 -3.54 -22.38 1.78
N GLY A 83 -4.32 -22.14 2.84
CA GLY A 83 -4.04 -22.70 4.17
C GLY A 83 -4.17 -24.22 4.27
N ASP A 84 -5.15 -24.82 3.58
CA ASP A 84 -5.54 -26.22 3.77
C ASP A 84 -5.27 -27.12 2.55
N GLY A 85 -4.36 -26.70 1.65
CA GLY A 85 -4.16 -27.37 0.36
C GLY A 85 -5.39 -27.31 -0.58
N ASN A 86 -6.42 -26.58 -0.18
CA ASN A 86 -7.64 -26.33 -0.94
C ASN A 86 -7.71 -24.87 -1.38
N THR A 87 -8.14 -24.63 -2.61
CA THR A 87 -8.31 -23.29 -3.18
C THR A 87 -9.46 -22.49 -2.55
N LYS A 88 -10.29 -23.11 -1.71
CA LYS A 88 -11.43 -22.49 -1.02
C LYS A 88 -11.06 -21.39 -0.01
N PHE A 89 -9.87 -21.44 0.60
CA PHE A 89 -9.45 -20.48 1.62
C PHE A 89 -8.12 -19.81 1.24
N PRO A 90 -8.16 -18.80 0.35
CA PRO A 90 -6.99 -18.01 0.02
C PRO A 90 -6.76 -16.90 1.05
N PHE A 91 -5.51 -16.73 1.45
CA PHE A 91 -5.05 -15.67 2.36
C PHE A 91 -4.02 -14.79 1.66
N ILE A 92 -4.19 -13.47 1.73
CA ILE A 92 -3.18 -12.53 1.24
C ILE A 92 -2.14 -12.34 2.35
N ILE A 93 -0.91 -12.76 2.10
CA ILE A 93 0.18 -12.73 3.09
C ILE A 93 1.18 -11.60 2.84
N SER A 94 1.29 -11.12 1.60
CA SER A 94 2.16 -9.98 1.28
C SER A 94 1.69 -9.23 0.05
N CYS A 95 2.08 -7.96 -0.03
CA CYS A 95 1.88 -7.10 -1.20
C CYS A 95 3.23 -6.84 -1.86
N LEU A 96 3.25 -6.81 -3.18
CA LEU A 96 4.45 -6.53 -3.95
C LEU A 96 4.39 -5.10 -4.50
N TYR A 97 5.51 -4.39 -4.40
CA TYR A 97 5.69 -3.18 -5.18
C TYR A 97 5.85 -3.53 -6.66
N PRO A 98 5.37 -2.68 -7.57
CA PRO A 98 5.78 -2.79 -8.97
C PRO A 98 7.30 -2.63 -9.05
N ASP A 99 7.92 -3.36 -9.98
CA ASP A 99 9.38 -3.40 -10.10
C ASP A 99 9.99 -2.00 -10.25
N MET A 100 10.91 -1.64 -9.35
CA MET A 100 11.57 -0.33 -9.27
C MET A 100 10.66 0.88 -8.97
N PHE A 101 9.41 0.67 -8.53
CA PHE A 101 8.46 1.74 -8.14
C PHE A 101 8.15 1.70 -6.63
N ALA A 102 9.12 2.16 -5.83
CA ALA A 102 9.00 2.32 -4.39
C ALA A 102 9.71 3.59 -3.87
N ASN A 103 9.93 4.58 -4.75
CA ASN A 103 10.57 5.85 -4.41
C ASN A 103 9.85 6.59 -3.27
N MET A 104 8.51 6.57 -3.26
CA MET A 104 7.73 7.29 -2.26
C MET A 104 7.81 6.70 -0.86
N VAL A 105 8.15 5.41 -0.73
CA VAL A 105 8.09 4.73 0.57
C VAL A 105 9.40 4.92 1.32
N PRO A 106 9.39 5.30 2.60
CA PRO A 106 8.23 5.63 3.44
C PRO A 106 7.89 7.14 3.49
N GLY A 107 8.75 8.03 2.96
CA GLY A 107 8.72 9.46 3.28
C GLY A 107 8.47 10.44 2.15
N ILE A 108 8.27 10.01 0.89
CA ILE A 108 8.15 10.88 -0.30
C ILE A 108 9.38 11.83 -0.41
N PRO A 109 10.52 11.31 -0.87
CA PRO A 109 11.80 12.01 -0.82
C PRO A 109 11.86 13.21 -1.77
N ALA A 110 12.71 14.18 -1.43
CA ALA A 110 13.14 15.25 -2.31
C ALA A 110 13.95 14.68 -3.49
N GLY A 111 13.67 15.13 -4.71
CA GLY A 111 14.36 14.64 -5.90
C GLY A 111 14.30 15.58 -7.10
N LYS A 112 15.03 15.20 -8.17
CA LYS A 112 14.96 15.87 -9.47
C LYS A 112 13.54 15.79 -10.01
N ASN A 113 12.99 16.92 -10.42
CA ASN A 113 11.59 17.02 -10.82
C ASN A 113 11.35 17.85 -12.07
N TYR A 114 10.19 17.66 -12.70
CA TYR A 114 9.83 18.32 -13.95
C TYR A 114 9.34 19.77 -13.76
N GLN A 115 8.88 20.13 -12.56
CA GLN A 115 8.22 21.40 -12.28
C GLN A 115 9.22 22.53 -11.99
N ASP A 116 10.29 22.24 -11.26
CA ASP A 116 11.40 23.15 -10.98
C ASP A 116 12.73 22.39 -11.03
N LEU A 117 13.46 22.57 -12.14
CA LEU A 117 14.75 21.92 -12.39
C LEU A 117 15.85 22.38 -11.41
N THR A 118 15.65 23.51 -10.74
CA THR A 118 16.67 24.11 -9.86
C THR A 118 16.51 23.68 -8.40
N LYS A 119 15.34 23.16 -8.01
CA LYS A 119 15.03 22.84 -6.61
C LYS A 119 14.69 21.37 -6.44
N LEU A 120 15.11 20.81 -5.31
CA LEU A 120 14.73 19.46 -4.91
C LEU A 120 13.42 19.53 -4.12
N LEU A 121 12.35 19.04 -4.73
CA LEU A 121 11.01 19.02 -4.14
C LEU A 121 10.58 17.57 -3.88
N PRO A 122 9.66 17.32 -2.93
CA PRO A 122 9.09 15.99 -2.72
C PRO A 122 8.55 15.39 -4.01
N THR A 123 9.04 14.22 -4.39
CA THR A 123 8.71 13.56 -5.67
C THR A 123 7.86 12.31 -5.49
N VAL A 124 6.92 12.10 -6.42
CA VAL A 124 6.12 10.89 -6.50
C VAL A 124 6.77 9.86 -7.44
N GLU A 125 6.13 8.70 -7.61
CA GLU A 125 6.59 7.69 -8.56
C GLU A 125 6.65 8.23 -9.99
N LYS A 126 7.61 7.71 -10.76
CA LYS A 126 7.73 7.97 -12.19
C LYS A 126 6.52 7.38 -12.93
N ASN A 127 6.13 7.99 -14.04
CA ASN A 127 5.14 7.39 -14.93
C ASN A 127 5.77 6.24 -15.74
N LYS A 128 5.16 5.05 -15.75
CA LYS A 128 5.62 3.89 -16.54
C LYS A 128 5.72 4.16 -18.05
N LYS A 129 5.01 5.16 -18.56
CA LYS A 129 4.99 5.53 -19.99
C LYS A 129 6.18 6.40 -20.42
N THR A 130 7.06 6.80 -19.51
CA THR A 130 8.24 7.60 -19.87
C THR A 130 9.23 6.78 -20.70
N ALA A 131 9.84 7.40 -21.71
CA ALA A 131 10.89 6.77 -22.52
C ALA A 131 12.20 6.52 -21.74
N ASP A 132 12.37 7.19 -20.60
CA ASP A 132 13.55 7.03 -19.77
C ASP A 132 13.53 5.66 -19.06
N ILE A 133 14.61 4.90 -19.25
CA ILE A 133 14.81 3.55 -18.72
C ILE A 133 15.40 3.62 -17.31
N THR A 134 16.00 4.75 -16.93
CA THR A 134 16.64 4.88 -15.63
C THR A 134 15.61 5.10 -14.52
N HIS A 135 15.87 4.48 -13.37
CA HIS A 135 14.96 4.55 -12.22
C HIS A 135 15.56 5.26 -11.02
N ASN A 136 16.88 5.32 -10.83
CA ASN A 136 17.50 5.94 -9.65
C ASN A 136 17.63 7.46 -9.86
N ASP A 137 18.45 7.85 -10.84
CA ASP A 137 18.70 9.25 -11.18
C ASP A 137 17.79 9.75 -12.32
N THR A 138 16.49 9.75 -12.06
CA THR A 138 15.47 10.16 -13.05
C THR A 138 14.62 11.32 -12.53
N PHE A 139 14.12 12.12 -13.47
CA PHE A 139 13.13 13.15 -13.19
C PHE A 139 11.79 12.53 -12.83
N ARG A 140 11.17 13.04 -11.77
CA ARG A 140 9.87 12.57 -11.28
C ARG A 140 8.89 13.73 -11.12
N PRO A 141 7.57 13.50 -11.21
CA PRO A 141 6.61 14.54 -10.87
C PRO A 141 6.71 14.92 -9.38
N VAL A 142 6.45 16.18 -9.03
CA VAL A 142 6.36 16.59 -7.63
C VAL A 142 5.04 16.16 -6.99
N SER A 143 5.08 15.89 -5.69
CA SER A 143 3.88 15.84 -4.85
C SER A 143 3.42 17.27 -4.59
N HIS A 144 2.35 17.71 -5.26
CA HIS A 144 1.84 19.08 -5.15
C HIS A 144 1.52 19.47 -3.70
N THR A 145 0.81 18.62 -2.97
CA THR A 145 0.38 18.90 -1.59
C THR A 145 1.56 19.16 -0.65
N LEU A 146 2.59 18.31 -0.70
CA LEU A 146 3.76 18.45 0.17
C LEU A 146 4.67 19.59 -0.29
N SER A 147 4.87 19.71 -1.60
CA SER A 147 5.73 20.75 -2.17
C SER A 147 5.16 22.14 -1.89
N GLU A 148 3.86 22.34 -2.02
CA GLU A 148 3.20 23.61 -1.74
C GLU A 148 3.40 24.04 -0.28
N SER A 149 3.24 23.11 0.69
CA SER A 149 3.48 23.43 2.10
C SER A 149 4.93 23.84 2.38
N ILE A 150 5.91 23.13 1.81
CA ILE A 150 7.34 23.40 2.03
C ILE A 150 7.73 24.72 1.36
N VAL A 151 7.20 25.01 0.17
CA VAL A 151 7.41 26.28 -0.54
C VAL A 151 6.83 27.46 0.26
N LYS A 152 5.58 27.35 0.75
CA LYS A 152 4.94 28.39 1.56
C LYS A 152 5.68 28.65 2.87
N GLN A 153 6.27 27.62 3.46
CA GLN A 153 7.08 27.74 4.67
C GLN A 153 8.49 28.29 4.41
N GLY A 154 8.91 28.44 3.15
CA GLY A 154 10.25 28.89 2.78
C GLY A 154 11.35 27.86 3.07
N LEU A 155 11.00 26.58 3.24
CA LEU A 155 11.92 25.50 3.64
C LEU A 155 12.50 24.71 2.48
N VAL A 156 12.30 25.15 1.23
CA VAL A 156 12.72 24.38 0.04
C VAL A 156 14.23 24.19 -0.04
N THR A 157 15.00 25.17 0.40
CA THR A 157 16.46 25.12 0.43
C THR A 157 17.02 24.61 1.75
N ASP A 158 16.15 24.27 2.71
CA ASP A 158 16.55 23.77 4.03
C ASP A 158 16.60 22.24 4.01
N GLY A 159 17.79 21.66 3.89
CA GLY A 159 17.98 20.21 3.85
C GLY A 159 17.73 19.49 5.18
N VAL A 160 17.54 20.21 6.28
CA VAL A 160 17.33 19.62 7.62
C VAL A 160 15.85 19.67 8.01
N ARG A 161 15.19 20.82 7.79
CA ARG A 161 13.78 21.04 8.16
C ARG A 161 12.81 20.95 6.98
N GLY A 162 13.32 20.98 5.75
CA GLY A 162 12.53 20.97 4.54
C GLY A 162 12.16 19.56 4.08
N ALA A 163 12.38 19.28 2.80
CA ALA A 163 11.97 18.01 2.21
C ALA A 163 12.85 16.85 2.73
N THR A 164 12.21 15.75 3.12
CA THR A 164 12.93 14.56 3.59
C THR A 164 13.68 13.87 2.45
N SER A 165 14.73 13.13 2.78
CA SER A 165 15.41 12.22 1.85
C SER A 165 14.97 10.75 2.02
N SER A 166 14.05 10.46 2.96
CA SER A 166 13.68 9.08 3.31
C SER A 166 12.95 8.35 2.19
N SER A 167 13.67 7.43 1.54
CA SER A 167 13.17 6.57 0.47
C SER A 167 13.85 5.21 0.51
N SER A 168 13.09 4.15 0.23
CA SER A 168 13.62 2.80 0.06
C SER A 168 14.58 2.69 -1.12
N ARG A 169 14.62 3.73 -1.98
CA ARG A 169 15.48 3.82 -3.16
C ARG A 169 16.63 4.82 -3.00
N ARG A 170 16.81 5.40 -1.81
CA ARG A 170 17.89 6.37 -1.52
C ARG A 170 19.27 5.72 -1.57
N GLU A 171 19.42 4.54 -0.96
CA GLU A 171 20.68 3.81 -0.90
C GLU A 171 20.49 2.30 -1.09
N SER A 172 21.60 1.58 -1.32
CA SER A 172 21.62 0.13 -1.48
C SER A 172 22.77 -0.45 -0.64
N PRO A 173 22.51 -1.28 0.39
CA PRO A 173 21.19 -1.69 0.88
C PRO A 173 20.40 -0.52 1.49
N SER A 174 19.07 -0.60 1.50
CA SER A 174 18.24 0.44 2.11
C SER A 174 18.20 0.28 3.63
N GLU A 175 18.54 1.34 4.37
CA GLU A 175 18.45 1.40 5.84
C GLU A 175 17.23 2.19 6.32
N VAL A 176 16.29 2.48 5.41
CA VAL A 176 15.12 3.29 5.70
C VAL A 176 14.01 2.44 6.33
N PHE A 177 13.46 2.93 7.44
CA PHE A 177 12.33 2.32 8.13
C PHE A 177 11.13 3.27 8.17
N GLY A 178 9.94 2.74 7.91
CA GLY A 178 8.68 3.48 8.04
C GLY A 178 7.57 2.90 7.17
N PHE A 179 6.38 3.51 7.29
CA PHE A 179 5.20 3.14 6.51
C PHE A 179 4.63 4.39 5.84
N LEU A 180 4.25 4.27 4.57
CA LEU A 180 3.46 5.26 3.86
C LEU A 180 2.09 4.67 3.60
N THR A 181 1.05 5.28 4.14
CA THR A 181 -0.33 4.88 3.82
C THR A 181 -0.79 5.58 2.56
N PRO A 182 -1.61 4.92 1.73
CA PRO A 182 -2.33 5.63 0.69
C PRO A 182 -3.22 6.68 1.35
N GLY A 183 -3.26 7.88 0.77
CA GLY A 183 -4.20 8.91 1.20
C GLY A 183 -5.64 8.41 1.10
N THR A 184 -6.59 9.13 1.72
CA THR A 184 -8.01 8.79 1.63
C THR A 184 -8.40 8.58 0.17
N ARG A 185 -8.99 7.42 -0.14
CA ARG A 185 -9.54 7.15 -1.47
C ARG A 185 -10.47 8.31 -1.82
N LYS A 186 -10.18 9.05 -2.89
CA LYS A 186 -11.18 9.96 -3.45
C LYS A 186 -12.37 9.09 -3.80
N SER A 187 -13.49 9.25 -3.11
CA SER A 187 -14.75 8.72 -3.59
C SER A 187 -14.99 9.36 -4.95
N ASP A 188 -15.26 8.58 -5.99
CA ASP A 188 -15.77 9.08 -7.29
C ASP A 188 -17.18 9.69 -7.17
N VAL A 189 -17.53 10.21 -6.00
CA VAL A 189 -18.72 11.00 -5.75
C VAL A 189 -18.31 12.47 -5.87
N THR A 190 -18.33 12.92 -7.12
CA THR A 190 -18.70 14.26 -7.59
C THR A 190 -18.37 15.46 -6.69
N GLY A 191 -17.47 16.31 -7.23
CA GLY A 191 -17.57 17.75 -7.22
C GLY A 191 -17.12 18.26 -8.58
#